data_AF-A0AA40KMF1-F1
#
_entry.id   AF-A0AA40KMF1-F1
#
_cell.length_a   1.000
_cell.length_b   1.000
_cell.length_c   1.000
_cell.angle_alpha   90.00
_cell.angle_beta   90.00
_cell.angle_gamma   90.00
#
_symmetry.space_group_name_H-M   'P 1'
#
loop_
_entity.id
_entity.type
_entity.pdbx_description
1 polymer ?
#
loop_
_entity_poly.entity_id
_entity_poly.type
_entity_poly.pdbx_seq_one_letter_code
_entity_poly.pdbx_strand_id
1 'polypeptide(L)'
;MMHTMSEHTAGSGGLGVSVLPFDGMGLFEQQRPRFLFKMPKVVPNQKAKFETEELFRRLSRESEVRYTGYRDRPVEERQVRFQNGCREGYTEIAFAATGTNLQLVFGNASGNYASDINDCDFEKERGKVGVC
;
A
#
# COMPACT_ATOMS: atom_id res chain seq x y z
N MET A 1 48.82 26.66 10.05
CA MET A 1 48.95 28.04 10.56
C MET A 1 48.01 28.92 9.75
N MET A 2 47.20 29.71 10.43
CA MET A 2 46.19 30.59 9.83
C MET A 2 46.81 31.87 9.24
N HIS A 3 46.05 32.46 8.29
CA HIS A 3 46.04 33.84 7.77
C HIS A 3 47.19 34.25 6.81
N THR A 4 46.89 34.88 5.66
CA THR A 4 46.53 36.31 5.58
C THR A 4 45.99 36.74 4.20
N MET A 5 45.03 37.69 4.24
CA MET A 5 44.73 38.82 3.32
C MET A 5 44.27 38.56 1.87
N SER A 6 43.07 39.05 1.52
CA SER A 6 42.92 40.13 0.54
C SER A 6 41.51 40.73 0.57
N GLU A 7 41.42 41.98 1.04
CA GLU A 7 40.29 42.87 0.73
C GLU A 7 40.45 43.38 -0.70
N HIS A 8 39.32 43.55 -1.40
CA HIS A 8 39.22 44.50 -2.51
C HIS A 8 37.88 45.24 -2.41
N THR A 9 38.01 46.53 -2.64
CA THR A 9 37.17 47.64 -2.22
C THR A 9 36.11 48.01 -3.26
N ALA A 10 34.97 48.49 -2.75
CA ALA A 10 34.13 49.60 -3.25
C ALA A 10 33.54 49.57 -4.68
N GLY A 11 32.21 49.70 -4.74
CA GLY A 11 31.45 50.09 -5.93
C GLY A 11 30.04 50.54 -5.57
N SER A 12 29.84 51.85 -5.50
CA SER A 12 28.68 52.61 -5.07
C SER A 12 27.43 52.54 -5.98
N GLY A 13 26.25 52.68 -5.38
CA GLY A 13 25.15 53.47 -5.95
C GLY A 13 23.82 52.76 -6.18
N GLY A 14 22.74 53.26 -5.56
CA GLY A 14 21.38 52.98 -6.05
C GLY A 14 20.30 52.95 -4.97
N LEU A 15 19.69 54.11 -4.73
CA LEU A 15 18.52 54.33 -3.89
C LEU A 15 17.28 53.62 -4.45
N GLY A 16 16.43 53.06 -3.59
CA GLY A 16 15.18 52.45 -4.02
C GLY A 16 14.31 51.95 -2.86
N VAL A 17 13.92 52.84 -1.96
CA VAL A 17 12.79 52.62 -1.05
C VAL A 17 11.52 52.70 -1.89
N SER A 18 11.01 51.56 -2.36
CA SER A 18 9.67 51.46 -2.93
C SER A 18 8.73 50.85 -1.89
N VAL A 19 8.09 51.72 -1.12
CA VAL A 19 6.91 51.40 -0.30
C VAL A 19 5.80 51.04 -1.28
N LEU A 20 5.43 49.76 -1.37
CA LEU A 20 4.28 49.37 -2.20
C LEU A 20 2.97 49.70 -1.47
N PRO A 21 2.04 50.41 -2.11
CA PRO A 21 0.86 50.99 -1.49
C PRO A 21 -0.33 50.02 -1.56
N PHE A 22 -0.23 48.88 -0.91
CA PHE A 22 -1.35 47.92 -0.85
C PHE A 22 -1.52 47.29 0.53
N ASP A 23 -1.42 48.13 1.57
CA ASP A 23 -2.03 47.85 2.87
C ASP A 23 -3.53 48.20 2.77
N GLY A 24 -4.33 47.22 2.34
CA GLY A 24 -5.79 47.34 2.34
C GLY A 24 -6.43 46.51 1.25
N MET A 25 -7.25 45.55 1.68
CA MET A 25 -8.13 44.70 0.86
C MET A 25 -7.57 43.33 0.43
N GLY A 26 -7.28 42.49 1.43
CA GLY A 26 -7.59 41.07 1.39
C GLY A 26 -8.86 40.80 2.21
N LEU A 27 -10.02 41.07 1.60
CA LEU A 27 -11.32 40.64 2.09
C LEU A 27 -11.27 39.15 2.44
N PHE A 28 -11.77 38.79 3.63
CA PHE A 28 -12.20 37.45 4.03
C PHE A 28 -11.55 36.36 3.17
N GLU A 29 -10.37 35.88 3.56
CA GLU A 29 -10.00 34.53 3.15
C GLU A 29 -11.04 33.63 3.80
N GLN A 30 -12.12 33.39 3.07
CA GLN A 30 -13.20 32.51 3.47
C GLN A 30 -12.49 31.18 3.69
N GLN A 31 -12.25 30.87 4.96
CA GLN A 31 -11.55 29.69 5.42
C GLN A 31 -12.29 28.53 4.75
N ARG A 32 -11.76 28.06 3.61
CA ARG A 32 -12.44 27.05 2.80
C ARG A 32 -12.75 25.95 3.78
N PRO A 33 -14.04 25.61 4.01
CA PRO A 33 -14.35 24.52 4.90
C PRO A 33 -13.56 23.36 4.34
N ARG A 34 -12.55 22.91 5.08
CA ARG A 34 -11.89 21.65 4.80
C ARG A 34 -12.95 20.64 5.19
N PHE A 35 -13.90 20.44 4.28
CA PHE A 35 -14.87 19.38 4.40
C PHE A 35 -14.03 18.13 4.46
N LEU A 36 -13.88 17.60 5.67
CA LEU A 36 -13.22 16.35 5.94
C LEU A 36 -14.21 15.26 5.50
N PHE A 37 -14.51 15.21 4.20
CA PHE A 37 -15.17 14.09 3.59
C PHE A 37 -14.15 12.94 3.65
N LYS A 38 -14.16 12.21 4.77
CA LYS A 38 -13.48 10.92 4.84
C LYS A 38 -14.16 10.04 3.80
N MET A 39 -13.50 9.83 2.66
CA MET A 39 -13.99 8.89 1.67
C MET A 39 -14.21 7.53 2.34
N PRO A 40 -15.41 6.93 2.23
CA PRO A 40 -15.67 5.62 2.78
C PRO A 40 -14.73 4.59 2.12
N LYS A 41 -14.07 3.75 2.94
CA LYS A 41 -13.22 2.66 2.45
C LYS A 41 -14.02 1.57 1.74
N VAL A 42 -15.30 1.43 2.09
CA VAL A 42 -16.19 0.38 1.61
C VAL A 42 -17.43 0.97 0.97
N VAL A 43 -17.96 0.27 -0.03
CA VAL A 43 -19.24 0.64 -0.63
C VAL A 43 -20.39 0.35 0.36
N PRO A 44 -21.52 1.10 0.31
CA PRO A 44 -22.64 0.87 1.22
C PRO A 44 -23.22 -0.55 1.17
N ASN A 45 -23.42 -1.10 -0.03
CA ASN A 45 -23.96 -2.46 -0.24
C ASN A 45 -22.87 -3.42 -0.72
N GLN A 46 -22.00 -3.84 0.21
CA GLN A 46 -20.86 -4.73 -0.10
C GLN A 46 -21.31 -6.07 -0.70
N LYS A 47 -22.37 -6.67 -0.14
CA LYS A 47 -22.95 -7.93 -0.64
C LYS A 47 -23.40 -7.81 -2.10
N ALA A 48 -24.16 -6.78 -2.42
CA ALA A 48 -24.62 -6.55 -3.79
C ALA A 48 -23.44 -6.36 -4.75
N LYS A 49 -22.40 -5.60 -4.36
CA LYS A 49 -21.18 -5.45 -5.18
C LYS A 49 -20.48 -6.79 -5.42
N PHE A 50 -20.33 -7.61 -4.39
CA PHE A 50 -19.72 -8.93 -4.49
C PHE A 50 -20.51 -9.88 -5.43
N GLU A 51 -21.84 -9.85 -5.39
CA GLU A 51 -22.69 -10.74 -6.21
C GLU A 51 -22.85 -10.25 -7.67
N THR A 52 -22.86 -8.93 -7.88
CA THR A 52 -23.20 -8.32 -9.18
C THR A 52 -21.99 -8.05 -10.06
N GLU A 53 -20.83 -7.78 -9.48
CA GLU A 53 -19.65 -7.34 -10.21
C GLU A 53 -18.89 -8.54 -10.81
N GLU A 54 -18.39 -8.36 -12.04
CA GLU A 54 -17.90 -9.47 -12.85
C GLU A 54 -16.60 -10.07 -12.30
N LEU A 55 -15.69 -9.23 -11.77
CA LEU A 55 -14.44 -9.70 -11.18
C LEU A 55 -14.72 -10.60 -9.97
N PHE A 56 -15.55 -10.16 -9.02
CA PHE A 56 -15.92 -10.99 -7.87
C PHE A 56 -16.66 -12.27 -8.27
N ARG A 57 -17.55 -12.21 -9.27
CA ARG A 57 -18.26 -13.40 -9.76
C ARG A 57 -17.32 -14.42 -10.41
N ARG A 58 -16.25 -13.98 -11.07
CA ARG A 58 -15.22 -14.86 -11.63
C ARG A 58 -14.33 -15.46 -10.53
N LEU A 59 -13.95 -14.66 -9.53
CA LEU A 59 -13.09 -15.09 -8.43
C LEU A 59 -13.80 -15.92 -7.35
N SER A 60 -15.14 -15.86 -7.25
CA SER A 60 -15.91 -16.59 -6.24
C SER A 60 -16.04 -18.09 -6.54
N ARG A 61 -15.71 -18.53 -7.74
CA ARG A 61 -15.70 -19.94 -8.14
C ARG A 61 -14.34 -20.55 -7.87
N GLU A 62 -14.33 -21.84 -7.51
CA GLU A 62 -13.10 -22.61 -7.41
C GLU A 62 -12.34 -22.53 -8.75
N SER A 63 -11.08 -22.13 -8.67
CA SER A 63 -10.23 -21.90 -9.83
C SER A 63 -8.77 -22.17 -9.47
N GLU A 64 -7.97 -22.45 -10.49
CA GLU A 64 -6.55 -22.72 -10.29
C GLU A 64 -5.84 -21.48 -9.76
N VAL A 65 -5.11 -21.67 -8.66
CA VAL A 65 -4.24 -20.66 -8.05
C VAL A 65 -2.79 -21.10 -8.13
N ARG A 66 -1.88 -20.14 -8.35
CA ARG A 66 -0.44 -20.39 -8.44
C ARG A 66 0.33 -19.48 -7.52
N TYR A 67 1.36 -20.03 -6.89
CA TYR A 67 2.34 -19.23 -6.15
C TYR A 67 3.20 -18.40 -7.10
N THR A 68 3.24 -17.08 -6.90
CA THR A 68 3.93 -16.13 -7.78
C THR A 68 5.25 -15.63 -7.25
N GLY A 69 5.62 -15.94 -6.00
CA GLY A 69 6.90 -15.53 -5.43
C GLY A 69 8.11 -16.25 -6.03
N TYR A 70 9.26 -15.55 -6.06
CA TYR A 70 10.58 -16.08 -6.40
C TYR A 70 10.64 -16.87 -7.73
N ARG A 71 9.99 -16.38 -8.79
CA ARG A 71 9.90 -17.09 -10.10
C ARG A 71 11.25 -17.32 -10.77
N ASP A 72 12.27 -16.55 -10.39
CA ASP A 72 13.66 -16.63 -10.84
C ASP A 72 14.45 -17.78 -10.16
N ARG A 73 13.88 -18.40 -9.12
CA ARG A 73 14.56 -19.42 -8.30
C ARG A 73 14.14 -20.85 -8.65
N PRO A 74 14.99 -21.86 -8.34
CA PRO A 74 14.63 -23.27 -8.45
C PRO A 74 13.37 -23.63 -7.67
N VAL A 75 12.62 -24.62 -8.14
CA VAL A 75 11.32 -25.01 -7.56
C VAL A 75 11.46 -25.43 -6.10
N GLU A 76 12.55 -26.11 -5.75
CA GLU A 76 12.83 -26.58 -4.40
C GLU A 76 13.00 -25.41 -3.42
N GLU A 77 13.75 -24.38 -3.82
CA GLU A 77 13.90 -23.15 -3.01
C GLU A 77 12.56 -22.44 -2.86
N ARG A 78 11.77 -22.37 -3.93
CA ARG A 78 10.43 -21.75 -3.92
C ARG A 78 9.47 -22.48 -2.98
N GLN A 79 9.51 -23.81 -2.94
CA GLN A 79 8.68 -24.60 -2.03
C GLN A 79 9.01 -24.30 -0.57
N VAL A 80 10.30 -24.25 -0.21
CA VAL A 80 10.73 -23.93 1.15
C VAL A 80 10.30 -22.51 1.53
N ARG A 81 10.50 -21.54 0.64
CA ARG A 81 10.09 -20.15 0.87
C ARG A 81 8.57 -19.99 1.00
N PHE A 82 7.80 -20.70 0.18
CA PHE A 82 6.34 -20.71 0.29
C PHE A 82 5.88 -21.28 1.64
N GLN A 83 6.43 -22.43 2.05
CA GLN A 83 6.09 -23.03 3.35
C GLN A 83 6.45 -22.11 4.52
N ASN A 84 7.61 -21.46 4.46
CA ASN A 84 8.01 -20.49 5.49
C ASN A 84 7.09 -19.26 5.50
N GLY A 85 6.76 -18.70 4.33
CA GLY A 85 5.80 -17.58 4.23
C GLY A 85 4.44 -17.95 4.81
N CYS A 86 3.94 -19.15 4.52
CA CYS A 86 2.72 -19.67 5.14
C CYS A 86 2.81 -19.75 6.67
N ARG A 87 3.94 -20.22 7.23
CA ARG A 87 4.16 -20.23 8.69
C ARG A 87 4.28 -18.83 9.29
N GLU A 88 4.80 -17.87 8.52
CA GLU A 88 4.95 -16.47 8.90
C GLU A 88 3.66 -15.66 8.73
N GLY A 89 2.61 -16.22 8.11
CA GLY A 89 1.31 -15.60 7.94
C GLY A 89 1.17 -14.70 6.71
N TYR A 90 2.05 -14.84 5.71
CA TYR A 90 1.93 -14.12 4.45
C TYR A 90 2.31 -14.96 3.23
N THR A 91 1.56 -14.80 2.15
CA THR A 91 1.93 -15.42 0.86
C THR A 91 1.37 -14.62 -0.30
N GLU A 92 1.88 -14.85 -1.49
CA GLU A 92 1.42 -14.21 -2.72
C GLU A 92 0.99 -15.27 -3.73
N ILE A 93 -0.23 -15.14 -4.22
CA ILE A 93 -0.81 -16.06 -5.19
C ILE A 93 -1.43 -15.30 -6.36
N ALA A 94 -1.60 -16.00 -7.48
CA ALA A 94 -2.39 -15.52 -8.61
C ALA A 94 -3.48 -16.51 -8.98
N PHE A 95 -4.65 -15.98 -9.28
CA PHE A 95 -5.72 -16.71 -9.94
C PHE A 95 -5.39 -16.86 -11.43
N ALA A 96 -5.17 -18.10 -11.89
CA ALA A 96 -4.77 -18.36 -13.28
C ALA A 96 -5.86 -17.94 -14.28
N ALA A 97 -7.13 -18.04 -13.90
CA ALA A 97 -8.26 -17.71 -14.76
C ALA A 97 -8.39 -16.20 -15.08
N THR A 98 -8.02 -15.32 -14.15
CA THR A 98 -8.15 -13.86 -14.31
C THR A 98 -6.81 -13.13 -14.39
N GLY A 99 -5.71 -13.80 -14.02
CA GLY A 99 -4.40 -13.16 -13.84
C GLY A 99 -4.35 -12.22 -12.62
N THR A 100 -5.33 -12.28 -11.72
CA THR A 100 -5.39 -11.44 -10.53
C THR A 100 -4.39 -11.95 -9.49
N ASN A 101 -3.44 -11.10 -9.10
CA ASN A 101 -2.50 -11.37 -8.02
C ASN A 101 -3.07 -10.85 -6.69
N LEU A 102 -2.99 -11.66 -5.65
CA LEU A 102 -3.37 -11.29 -4.29
C LEU A 102 -2.20 -11.59 -3.34
N GLN A 103 -1.87 -10.61 -2.51
CA GLN A 103 -1.06 -10.83 -1.33
C GLN A 103 -2.01 -11.17 -0.18
N LEU A 104 -1.86 -12.37 0.35
CA LEU A 104 -2.62 -12.87 1.49
C LEU A 104 -1.84 -12.61 2.76
N VAL A 105 -2.54 -12.15 3.78
CA VAL A 105 -2.03 -11.96 5.14
C VAL A 105 -3.03 -12.59 6.09
N PHE A 106 -2.57 -13.50 6.92
CA PHE A 106 -3.37 -14.35 7.79
C PHE A 106 -2.60 -14.65 9.08
N GLY A 107 -3.26 -15.25 10.07
CA GLY A 107 -2.63 -15.48 11.37
C GLY A 107 -2.38 -14.17 12.14
N ASN A 108 -1.37 -14.19 13.00
CA ASN A 108 -0.92 -13.03 13.77
C ASN A 108 -0.43 -11.84 12.89
N ALA A 109 -0.10 -12.08 11.61
CA ALA A 109 0.29 -11.02 10.68
C ALA A 109 -0.89 -10.14 10.24
N SER A 110 -2.14 -10.62 10.41
CA SER A 110 -3.36 -9.88 10.04
C SER A 110 -3.67 -8.69 10.96
N GLY A 111 -2.94 -8.52 12.07
CA GLY A 111 -3.10 -7.38 12.99
C GLY A 111 -4.29 -7.54 13.94
N ASN A 112 -5.22 -6.58 13.93
CA ASN A 112 -6.36 -6.50 14.86
C ASN A 112 -7.55 -7.42 14.48
N TYR A 113 -7.45 -8.17 13.39
CA TYR A 113 -8.45 -9.19 13.06
C TYR A 113 -8.19 -10.41 13.96
N ALA A 114 -9.26 -11.04 14.44
CA ALA A 114 -9.13 -12.25 15.25
C ALA A 114 -8.40 -13.29 14.41
N SER A 115 -7.18 -13.64 14.81
CA SER A 115 -6.47 -14.78 14.20
C SER A 115 -7.13 -16.03 14.74
N ASP A 116 -7.74 -16.82 13.86
CA ASP A 116 -8.20 -18.14 14.23
C ASP A 116 -6.98 -19.05 14.32
N ILE A 117 -7.00 -19.98 15.28
CA ILE A 117 -5.90 -20.93 15.54
C ILE A 117 -5.55 -21.78 14.28
N ASN A 118 -6.40 -21.76 13.25
CA ASN A 118 -6.32 -22.59 12.05
C ASN A 118 -6.23 -21.80 10.74
N ASP A 119 -5.79 -20.53 10.75
CA ASP A 119 -5.62 -19.72 9.54
C ASP A 119 -4.63 -20.35 8.52
N CYS A 120 -3.74 -21.24 8.98
CA CYS A 120 -2.82 -22.00 8.15
C CYS A 120 -2.66 -23.45 8.63
N ASP A 121 -3.17 -24.41 7.87
CA ASP A 121 -3.19 -25.84 8.20
C ASP A 121 -2.40 -26.68 7.19
N PHE A 122 -1.33 -27.31 7.67
CA PHE A 122 -0.45 -28.20 6.90
C PHE A 122 -0.87 -29.68 6.99
N GLU A 123 -1.73 -30.03 7.93
CA GLU A 123 -2.11 -31.41 8.24
C GLU A 123 -3.48 -31.79 7.64
N LYS A 124 -4.30 -30.79 7.27
CA LYS A 124 -5.61 -31.00 6.62
C LYS A 124 -5.56 -31.94 5.41
N GLU A 125 -4.57 -31.74 4.54
CA GLU A 125 -4.38 -32.55 3.33
C GLU A 125 -2.89 -32.69 3.02
N ARG A 126 -2.42 -33.93 2.91
CA ARG A 126 -1.00 -34.22 2.67
C ARG A 126 -0.53 -33.59 1.36
N GLY A 127 0.52 -32.78 1.46
CA GLY A 127 1.14 -32.11 0.31
C GLY A 127 0.44 -30.80 -0.09
N LYS A 128 -0.55 -30.34 0.68
CA LYS A 128 -1.18 -29.03 0.51
C LYS A 128 -1.18 -28.26 1.82
N VAL A 129 -1.45 -26.97 1.71
CA VAL A 129 -1.62 -26.06 2.86
C VAL A 129 -2.97 -25.39 2.69
N GLY A 130 -3.86 -25.57 3.67
CA GLY A 130 -5.11 -24.84 3.76
C GLY A 130 -4.84 -23.48 4.38
N VAL A 131 -5.29 -22.40 3.73
CA VAL A 131 -5.17 -21.03 4.25
C VAL A 131 -6.57 -20.42 4.26
N CYS A 132 -7.03 -19.93 5.41
CA CYS A 132 -8.35 -19.32 5.61
C CYS A 132 -8.22 -17.96 6.31
#